data_AF-A0A6N7J313-F1
#
_entry.id   AF-A0A6N7J313-F1
#
_cell.length_a   1.000
_cell.length_b   1.000
_cell.length_c   1.000
_cell.angle_alpha   90.00
_cell.angle_beta   90.00
_cell.angle_gamma   90.00
#
_symmetry.space_group_name_H-M   'P 1'
#
loop_
_entity.id
_entity.type
_entity.pdbx_description
1 polymer ?
#
loop_
_entity_poly.entity_id
_entity_poly.type
_entity_poly.pdbx_seq_one_letter_code
_entity_poly.pdbx_strand_id
1 'polypeptide(L)'
;MERRLPLISVFTKTISTSAPFCGRALVPVKTRKVFTVWKCVNPKFSFYLNRLKKIKPDEEDEKYEYKLHYLYREFTVDLFKMKLDNDSNRICTFRFKKYDANIMGRVLTLHVNLQLSLRKTSQALQDLYGFRVSLSR
;
A
#
# COMPACT_ATOMS: atom_id res chain seq x y z
N MET A 1 -36.33 -32.06 28.70
CA MET A 1 -35.42 -32.10 27.54
C MET A 1 -35.57 -30.77 26.80
N GLU A 2 -35.06 -29.68 27.39
CA GLU A 2 -35.14 -28.34 26.81
C GLU A 2 -34.38 -28.26 25.48
N ARG A 3 -35.11 -27.97 24.39
CA ARG A 3 -34.52 -27.50 23.15
C ARG A 3 -34.25 -26.00 23.29
N ARG A 4 -32.99 -25.67 23.57
CA ARG A 4 -32.48 -24.29 23.48
C ARG A 4 -32.71 -23.75 22.06
N LEU A 5 -33.49 -22.68 21.96
CA LEU A 5 -33.51 -21.81 20.78
C LEU A 5 -32.13 -21.19 20.60
N PRO A 6 -31.56 -21.10 19.38
CA PRO A 6 -30.36 -20.32 19.17
C PRO A 6 -30.71 -18.83 19.25
N LEU A 7 -30.47 -18.24 20.43
CA LEU A 7 -30.32 -16.80 20.61
C LEU A 7 -28.99 -16.37 19.99
N ILE A 8 -29.00 -16.02 18.70
CA ILE A 8 -27.94 -15.17 18.15
C ILE A 8 -28.56 -14.20 17.14
N SER A 9 -29.19 -13.13 17.64
CA SER A 9 -29.29 -11.90 16.87
C SER A 9 -27.88 -11.29 16.80
N VAL A 10 -27.05 -11.78 15.89
CA VAL A 10 -25.81 -11.06 15.54
C VAL A 10 -26.28 -9.72 15.01
N PHE A 11 -25.97 -8.67 15.77
CA PHE A 11 -26.23 -7.29 15.40
C PHE A 11 -25.60 -7.06 14.02
N THR A 12 -26.39 -7.11 12.95
CA THR A 12 -25.96 -6.71 11.61
C THR A 12 -25.88 -5.19 11.62
N LYS A 13 -24.96 -4.63 12.40
CA LYS A 13 -24.47 -3.28 12.17
C LYS A 13 -23.78 -3.37 10.83
N THR A 14 -24.51 -3.06 9.76
CA THR A 14 -23.91 -2.64 8.51
C THR A 14 -22.96 -1.51 8.91
N ILE A 15 -21.65 -1.79 8.88
CA ILE A 15 -20.63 -0.79 9.12
C ILE A 15 -20.79 0.18 7.96
N SER A 16 -21.62 1.21 8.15
CA SER A 16 -21.83 2.22 7.12
C SER A 16 -20.51 2.94 6.98
N THR A 17 -19.82 2.72 5.86
CA THR A 17 -18.57 3.39 5.56
C THR A 17 -18.86 4.87 5.37
N SER A 18 -18.71 5.63 6.46
CA SER A 18 -18.95 7.07 6.48
C SER A 18 -17.73 7.82 5.95
N ALA A 19 -17.95 8.82 5.10
CA ALA A 19 -16.88 9.66 4.59
C ALA A 19 -16.27 10.52 5.72
N PRO A 20 -14.94 10.57 5.86
CA PRO A 20 -14.28 11.21 7.00
C PRO A 20 -14.51 12.73 7.09
N PHE A 21 -14.84 13.37 5.97
CA PHE A 21 -14.99 14.82 5.90
C PHE A 21 -16.44 15.32 5.98
N CYS A 22 -17.44 14.44 5.86
CA CYS A 22 -18.84 14.85 5.85
C CYS A 22 -19.78 13.92 6.62
N GLY A 23 -19.28 12.81 7.19
CA GLY A 23 -20.06 11.86 7.97
C GLY A 23 -21.15 11.11 7.19
N ARG A 24 -21.35 11.40 5.90
CA ARG A 24 -22.35 10.73 5.06
C ARG A 24 -21.86 9.38 4.60
N ALA A 25 -22.81 8.46 4.43
CA ALA A 25 -22.55 7.16 3.83
C ALA A 25 -21.95 7.31 2.42
N LEU A 26 -20.92 6.54 2.14
CA LEU A 26 -20.34 6.45 0.81
C LEU A 26 -21.26 5.66 -0.11
N VAL A 27 -21.23 5.99 -1.40
CA VAL A 27 -22.01 5.29 -2.44
C VAL A 27 -21.06 4.46 -3.31
N PRO A 28 -21.36 3.18 -3.60
CA PRO A 28 -20.51 2.38 -4.48
C PRO A 28 -20.69 2.87 -5.92
N VAL A 29 -19.57 3.17 -6.60
CA VAL A 29 -19.57 3.71 -7.97
C VAL A 29 -19.04 2.71 -8.98
N LYS A 30 -17.98 1.97 -8.62
CA LYS A 30 -17.37 0.99 -9.52
C LYS A 30 -17.02 -0.27 -8.75
N THR A 31 -17.48 -1.40 -9.24
CA THR A 31 -17.08 -2.71 -8.72
C THR A 31 -16.07 -3.33 -9.68
N ARG A 32 -14.93 -3.76 -9.17
CA ARG A 32 -13.90 -4.51 -9.90
C ARG A 32 -13.76 -5.89 -9.26
N LYS A 33 -13.07 -6.80 -9.93
CA LYS A 33 -12.87 -8.18 -9.45
C LYS A 33 -12.28 -8.28 -8.04
N VAL A 34 -11.41 -7.33 -7.66
CA VAL A 34 -10.61 -7.38 -6.43
C VAL A 34 -11.08 -6.34 -5.39
N PHE A 35 -11.76 -5.29 -5.83
CA PHE A 35 -12.17 -4.19 -4.96
C PHE A 35 -13.38 -3.43 -5.47
N THR A 36 -14.12 -2.83 -4.54
CA THR A 36 -15.21 -1.90 -4.79
C THR A 36 -14.76 -0.48 -4.48
N VAL A 37 -15.04 0.44 -5.40
CA VAL A 37 -14.75 1.86 -5.24
C VAL A 37 -16.01 2.57 -4.77
N TRP A 38 -15.89 3.17 -3.60
CA TRP A 38 -16.91 3.95 -2.92
C TRP A 38 -16.57 5.44 -3.07
N LYS A 39 -17.57 6.28 -3.36
CA LYS A 39 -17.40 7.73 -3.57
C LYS A 39 -18.35 8.50 -2.68
N CYS A 40 -17.87 9.63 -2.15
CA CYS A 40 -18.74 10.62 -1.54
C CYS A 40 -19.36 11.52 -2.61
N VAL A 41 -20.69 11.48 -2.78
CA VAL A 41 -21.43 12.24 -3.82
C VAL A 41 -21.78 13.66 -3.35
N ASN A 42 -21.64 13.96 -2.05
CA ASN A 42 -21.98 15.29 -1.51
C ASN A 42 -21.17 16.40 -2.20
N PRO A 43 -21.78 17.42 -2.81
CA PRO A 43 -21.06 18.54 -3.41
C PRO A 43 -20.69 19.65 -2.41
N LYS A 44 -21.25 19.62 -1.19
CA LYS A 44 -21.10 20.71 -0.19
C LYS A 44 -20.05 20.45 0.88
N PHE A 45 -19.18 19.43 0.75
CA PHE A 45 -18.20 19.13 1.80
C PHE A 45 -16.86 19.85 1.60
N SER A 46 -16.19 20.15 2.71
CA SER A 46 -14.97 20.97 2.77
C SER A 46 -13.89 20.53 1.77
N PHE A 47 -13.62 19.24 1.66
CA PHE A 47 -12.56 18.73 0.79
C PHE A 47 -12.89 18.84 -0.71
N TYR A 48 -14.16 18.74 -1.11
CA TYR A 48 -14.56 19.02 -2.50
C TYR A 48 -14.37 20.50 -2.84
N LEU A 49 -14.85 21.39 -1.96
CA LEU A 49 -14.74 22.84 -2.13
C LEU A 49 -13.27 23.29 -2.18
N ASN A 50 -12.41 22.73 -1.32
CA ASN A 50 -10.99 23.05 -1.29
C ASN A 50 -10.24 22.62 -2.56
N ARG A 51 -10.64 21.51 -3.19
CA ARG A 51 -10.09 21.11 -4.50
C ARG A 51 -10.66 21.93 -5.63
N LEU A 52 -11.94 22.29 -5.56
CA LEU A 52 -12.58 23.11 -6.58
C LEU A 52 -11.91 24.48 -6.71
N LYS A 53 -11.50 25.08 -5.59
CA LYS A 53 -10.70 26.34 -5.57
C LYS A 53 -9.33 26.23 -6.24
N LYS A 54 -8.78 25.03 -6.41
CA LYS A 54 -7.48 24.81 -7.05
C LYS A 54 -7.57 24.66 -8.56
N ILE A 55 -8.78 24.51 -9.10
CA ILE A 55 -9.00 24.39 -10.54
C ILE A 55 -8.88 25.79 -11.14
N LYS A 56 -8.04 25.92 -12.17
CA LYS A 56 -7.97 27.14 -12.98
C LYS A 56 -9.19 27.21 -13.91
N PRO A 57 -9.70 28.41 -14.23
CA PRO A 57 -10.86 28.55 -15.10
C PRO A 57 -10.64 27.98 -16.51
N ASP A 58 -9.39 27.89 -16.96
CA ASP A 58 -9.04 27.41 -18.31
C ASP A 58 -9.01 25.86 -18.43
N GLU A 59 -9.16 25.13 -17.32
CA GLU A 59 -8.98 23.67 -17.24
C GLU A 59 -10.28 22.94 -16.84
N GLU A 60 -11.44 23.42 -17.28
CA GLU A 60 -12.73 22.80 -16.94
C GLU A 60 -12.89 21.37 -17.47
N ASP A 61 -12.29 21.05 -18.62
CA ASP A 61 -12.36 19.72 -19.26
C ASP A 61 -11.51 18.66 -18.51
N GLU A 62 -10.47 19.08 -17.78
CA GLU A 62 -9.52 18.20 -17.09
C GLU A 62 -9.87 17.97 -15.61
N LYS A 63 -11.11 18.26 -15.21
CA LYS A 63 -11.60 18.18 -13.83
C LYS A 63 -11.38 16.82 -13.15
N TYR A 64 -11.30 15.75 -13.93
CA TYR A 64 -11.09 14.38 -13.44
C TYR A 64 -9.70 14.18 -12.82
N GLU A 65 -8.68 14.91 -13.27
CA GLU A 65 -7.30 14.80 -12.79
C GLU A 65 -7.17 15.24 -11.34
N TYR A 66 -7.92 16.26 -10.97
CA TYR A 66 -7.95 16.85 -9.63
C TYR A 66 -8.57 15.96 -8.54
N LYS A 67 -9.19 14.81 -8.90
CA LYS A 67 -9.82 13.84 -7.98
C LYS A 67 -10.68 14.53 -6.91
N LEU A 68 -11.71 15.25 -7.34
CA LEU A 68 -12.49 16.16 -6.47
C LEU A 68 -13.16 15.51 -5.28
N HIS A 69 -13.66 14.29 -5.47
CA HIS A 69 -14.40 13.58 -4.44
C HIS A 69 -13.49 12.63 -3.69
N TYR A 70 -13.82 12.39 -2.43
CA TYR A 70 -13.19 11.33 -1.67
C TYR A 70 -13.58 9.97 -2.26
N LEU A 71 -12.57 9.15 -2.57
CA LEU A 71 -12.73 7.76 -3.01
C LEU A 71 -12.16 6.84 -1.94
N TYR A 72 -12.98 5.89 -1.51
CA TYR A 72 -12.58 4.78 -0.66
C TYR A 72 -12.55 3.49 -1.49
N ARG A 73 -11.56 2.63 -1.22
CA ARG A 73 -11.45 1.33 -1.88
C ARG A 73 -11.61 0.25 -0.82
N GLU A 74 -12.65 -0.54 -0.98
CA GLU A 74 -12.90 -1.72 -0.17
C GLU A 74 -12.37 -2.93 -0.94
N PHE A 75 -11.38 -3.61 -0.38
CA PHE A 75 -10.80 -4.81 -0.98
C PHE A 75 -11.56 -6.04 -0.49
N THR A 76 -12.09 -6.83 -1.42
CA THR A 76 -12.78 -8.09 -1.14
C THR A 76 -11.80 -9.27 -1.20
N VAL A 77 -10.58 -9.05 -0.72
CA VAL A 77 -9.52 -10.07 -0.72
C VAL A 77 -9.49 -10.72 0.64
N ASP A 78 -9.64 -12.04 0.67
CA ASP A 78 -9.46 -12.82 1.87
C ASP A 78 -7.96 -13.00 2.14
N LEU A 79 -7.41 -12.11 2.96
CA LEU A 79 -5.99 -12.10 3.33
C LEU A 79 -5.55 -13.42 3.98
N PHE A 80 -6.44 -14.14 4.65
CA PHE A 80 -6.11 -15.38 5.36
C PHE A 80 -6.11 -16.61 4.45
N LYS A 81 -6.87 -16.58 3.36
CA LYS A 81 -6.86 -17.65 2.34
C LYS A 81 -5.77 -17.47 1.28
N MET A 82 -5.04 -16.36 1.32
CA MET A 82 -3.95 -16.09 0.38
C MET A 82 -2.76 -17.00 0.69
N LYS A 83 -2.61 -18.10 -0.06
CA LYS A 83 -1.41 -18.95 -0.02
C LYS A 83 -0.25 -18.22 -0.70
N LEU A 84 0.72 -17.77 0.10
CA LEU A 84 1.92 -17.06 -0.35
C LEU A 84 2.83 -17.90 -1.27
N ASP A 85 2.63 -19.22 -1.27
CA ASP A 85 3.54 -20.17 -1.90
C ASP A 85 3.25 -20.43 -3.38
N ASN A 86 2.08 -20.00 -3.89
CA ASN A 86 1.60 -20.44 -5.21
C ASN A 86 1.90 -19.50 -6.39
N ASP A 87 2.38 -18.26 -6.17
CA ASP A 87 2.73 -17.34 -7.27
C ASP A 87 3.97 -16.50 -6.94
N SER A 88 5.13 -17.08 -7.19
CA SER A 88 6.45 -16.57 -6.80
C SER A 88 6.99 -15.37 -7.62
N ASN A 89 6.25 -14.86 -8.61
CA ASN A 89 6.80 -13.83 -9.51
C ASN A 89 6.35 -12.39 -9.26
N ARG A 90 5.32 -12.15 -8.43
CA ARG A 90 4.77 -10.78 -8.23
C ARG A 90 4.37 -10.43 -6.81
N ILE A 91 4.68 -11.28 -5.84
CA ILE A 91 4.60 -10.87 -4.45
C ILE A 91 5.80 -9.96 -4.21
N CYS A 92 5.54 -8.68 -3.96
CA CYS A 92 6.57 -7.73 -3.53
C CYS A 92 7.18 -8.27 -2.23
N THR A 93 8.23 -9.08 -2.35
CA THR A 93 8.97 -9.54 -1.19
C THR A 93 9.63 -8.30 -0.61
N PHE A 94 9.18 -7.83 0.56
CA PHE A 94 9.88 -6.83 1.37
C PHE A 94 11.19 -7.39 1.96
N ARG A 95 11.81 -8.37 1.28
CA ARG A 95 13.08 -8.96 1.63
C ARG A 95 14.15 -8.04 1.04
N PHE A 96 14.47 -6.99 1.78
CA PHE A 96 15.50 -6.05 1.39
C PHE A 96 16.87 -6.75 1.38
N LYS A 97 17.25 -7.35 0.24
CA LYS A 97 18.60 -7.92 0.06
C LYS A 97 19.71 -6.89 0.30
N LYS A 98 19.39 -5.60 0.21
CA LYS A 98 20.29 -4.47 0.44
C LYS A 98 20.55 -4.15 1.91
N TYR A 99 19.71 -4.64 2.85
CA TYR A 99 19.77 -4.27 4.27
C TYR A 99 19.95 -5.49 5.20
N ASP A 100 20.70 -6.50 4.75
CA ASP A 100 21.09 -7.62 5.62
C ASP A 100 22.28 -7.21 6.50
N ALA A 101 22.14 -7.39 7.81
CA ALA A 101 23.18 -7.06 8.80
C ALA A 101 24.50 -7.81 8.52
N ASN A 102 24.42 -9.05 8.03
CA ASN A 102 25.61 -9.85 7.71
C ASN A 102 26.37 -9.27 6.49
N ILE A 103 25.64 -8.81 5.48
CA ILE A 103 26.22 -8.16 4.29
C ILE A 103 26.87 -6.84 4.69
N MET A 104 26.19 -6.02 5.50
CA MET A 104 26.72 -4.76 6.01
C MET A 104 27.97 -4.95 6.88
N GLY A 105 27.99 -5.95 7.76
CA GLY A 105 29.16 -6.27 8.59
C GLY A 105 30.40 -6.62 7.75
N ARG A 106 30.22 -7.38 6.66
CA ARG A 106 31.30 -7.70 5.72
C ARG A 106 31.79 -6.46 4.96
N VAL A 107 30.88 -5.59 4.51
CA VAL A 107 31.24 -4.31 3.86
C VAL A 107 32.07 -3.44 4.80
N LEU A 108 31.63 -3.28 6.06
CA LEU A 108 32.35 -2.49 7.05
C LEU A 108 33.72 -3.07 7.38
N THR A 109 33.84 -4.40 7.49
CA THR A 109 35.13 -5.06 7.73
C THR A 109 36.11 -4.77 6.59
N LEU A 110 35.68 -4.90 5.34
CA LEU A 110 36.54 -4.67 4.18
C LEU A 110 36.83 -3.18 3.95
N HIS A 111 35.85 -2.31 4.18
CA HIS A 111 35.99 -0.88 3.91
C HIS A 111 36.70 -0.12 5.03
N VAL A 112 36.29 -0.36 6.28
CA VAL A 112 36.77 0.40 7.45
C VAL A 112 38.03 -0.25 8.02
N ASN A 113 38.02 -1.56 8.30
CA ASN A 113 39.16 -2.20 8.95
C ASN A 113 40.33 -2.42 7.98
N LEU A 114 40.05 -2.79 6.73
CA LEU A 114 41.07 -3.01 5.70
C LEU A 114 41.31 -1.80 4.77
N GLN A 115 40.60 -0.68 4.98
CA GLN A 115 40.74 0.57 4.24
C GLN A 115 40.67 0.41 2.70
N LEU A 116 39.90 -0.57 2.21
CA LEU A 116 39.73 -0.78 0.78
C LEU A 116 38.81 0.29 0.18
N SER A 117 39.10 0.71 -1.04
CA SER A 117 38.19 1.61 -1.79
C SER A 117 36.84 0.92 -2.06
N LEU A 118 35.78 1.71 -2.24
CA LEU A 118 34.42 1.20 -2.54
C LEU A 118 34.40 0.25 -3.76
N ARG A 119 35.25 0.50 -4.77
CA ARG A 119 35.39 -0.38 -5.93
C ARG A 119 36.06 -1.71 -5.57
N LYS A 120 37.15 -1.67 -4.79
CA LYS A 120 37.87 -2.87 -4.34
C LYS A 120 37.06 -3.71 -3.37
N THR A 121 36.31 -3.06 -2.47
CA THR A 121 35.39 -3.76 -1.55
C THR A 121 34.29 -4.47 -2.32
N SER A 122 33.63 -3.81 -3.29
CA SER A 122 32.64 -4.46 -4.15
C SER A 122 33.20 -5.66 -4.90
N GLN A 123 34.43 -5.57 -5.40
CA GLN A 123 35.09 -6.67 -6.09
C GLN A 123 35.42 -7.81 -5.12
N ALA A 124 36.03 -7.51 -3.96
CA ALA A 124 36.36 -8.50 -2.94
C ALA A 124 35.12 -9.23 -2.38
N LEU A 125 33.98 -8.53 -2.23
CA LEU A 125 32.72 -9.14 -1.81
C LEU A 125 32.18 -10.12 -2.85
N GLN A 126 32.33 -9.79 -4.13
CA GLN A 126 31.96 -10.68 -5.23
C GLN A 126 32.88 -11.90 -5.28
N ASP A 127 34.19 -11.70 -5.14
CA ASP A 127 35.19 -12.76 -5.26
C ASP A 127 35.18 -13.73 -4.07
N LEU A 128 35.01 -13.22 -2.84
CA LEU A 128 35.05 -14.04 -1.61
C LEU A 128 33.69 -14.63 -1.22
N TYR A 129 32.60 -13.91 -1.47
CA TYR A 129 31.30 -14.23 -0.90
C TYR A 129 30.19 -14.35 -1.96
N GLY A 130 30.48 -14.13 -3.24
CA GLY A 130 29.56 -14.39 -4.35
C GLY A 130 28.37 -13.42 -4.46
N PHE A 131 28.37 -12.30 -3.71
CA PHE A 131 27.31 -11.30 -3.81
C PHE A 131 27.83 -9.98 -4.37
N ARG A 132 27.09 -9.43 -5.34
CA ARG A 132 27.41 -8.18 -6.02
C ARG A 132 26.66 -7.02 -5.37
N VAL A 133 27.37 -6.16 -4.63
CA VAL A 133 26.81 -4.93 -4.06
C VAL A 133 27.24 -3.73 -4.91
N SER A 134 26.29 -2.95 -5.38
CA SER A 134 26.58 -1.65 -5.99
C SER A 134 26.88 -0.63 -4.89
N LEU A 135 28.14 -0.50 -4.51
CA LEU A 135 28.64 0.55 -3.64
C LEU A 135 28.96 1.78 -4.50
N SER A 136 27.93 2.50 -4.96
CA SER A 136 28.15 3.77 -5.68
C SER A 136 28.42 4.90 -4.70
N ARG A 137 29.01 5.99 -5.21
CA ARG A 137 28.91 7.30 -4.57
C ARG A 137 27.48 7.83 -4.71
#